data_AF-A0A4Q6CBC1-F1
#
_entry.id   AF-A0A4Q6CBC1-F1
#
_cell.length_a   1.000
_cell.length_b   1.000
_cell.length_c   1.000
_cell.angle_alpha   90.00
_cell.angle_beta   90.00
_cell.angle_gamma   90.00
#
_symmetry.space_group_name_H-M   'P 1'
#
loop_
_entity.id
_entity.type
_entity.pdbx_description
1 polymer ?
#
loop_
_entity_poly.entity_id
_entity_poly.type
_entity_poly.pdbx_seq_one_letter_code
_entity_poly.pdbx_strand_id
1 'polypeptide(L)'
;RGAVRNNGGGHVNHTFFWKVISPGGAKAPSGELATAIDKAFGSFDAFKEAFAKAGATRFGSGWAWLLKGADGSLSIGSTPNQDTPLMGKAIAGVEGTPVLGLDVWEHAYYLNYQNRRPDYITAFWNVVNWDVASENFAG
;
A
#
# COMPACT_ATOMS: atom_id res chain seq x y z
N ARG A 1 7.89 -19.15 16.46
CA ARG A 1 8.26 -17.79 15.95
C ARG A 1 7.08 -17.03 15.29
N GLY A 2 5.89 -17.62 15.12
CA GLY A 2 4.73 -16.96 14.50
C GLY A 2 4.21 -15.72 15.23
N ALA A 3 4.22 -15.71 16.57
CA ALA A 3 3.79 -14.54 17.35
C ALA A 3 4.63 -13.28 17.07
N VAL A 4 5.95 -13.42 16.93
CA VAL A 4 6.84 -12.30 16.60
C VAL A 4 6.58 -11.79 15.19
N ARG A 5 6.41 -12.69 14.22
CA ARG A 5 6.07 -12.33 12.82
C ARG A 5 4.75 -11.57 12.75
N ASN A 6 3.68 -12.13 13.34
CA ASN A 6 2.34 -11.56 13.24
C ASN A 6 2.24 -10.21 13.96
N ASN A 7 2.74 -10.12 15.20
CA ASN A 7 2.64 -8.88 15.98
C ASN A 7 3.65 -7.83 15.50
N GLY A 8 4.87 -8.24 15.14
CA GLY A 8 5.89 -7.34 14.60
C GLY A 8 5.45 -6.76 13.25
N GLY A 9 4.95 -7.60 12.35
CA GLY A 9 4.37 -7.16 11.09
C GLY A 9 3.16 -6.25 11.29
N GLY A 10 2.26 -6.61 12.21
CA GLY A 10 1.08 -5.79 12.52
C GLY A 10 1.46 -4.40 13.02
N HIS A 11 2.42 -4.32 13.94
CA HIS A 11 2.92 -3.04 14.45
C HIS A 11 3.53 -2.18 13.34
N VAL A 12 4.42 -2.76 12.52
CA VAL A 12 5.09 -2.05 11.42
C VAL A 12 4.07 -1.56 10.39
N ASN A 13 3.15 -2.43 9.97
CA ASN A 13 2.18 -2.11 8.93
C ASN A 13 1.24 -0.97 9.36
N HIS A 14 0.70 -1.02 10.57
CA HIS A 14 -0.20 0.04 11.04
C HIS A 14 0.54 1.35 11.35
N THR A 15 1.74 1.28 11.94
CA THR A 15 2.56 2.49 12.17
C THR A 15 2.88 3.19 10.86
N PHE A 16 3.10 2.43 9.78
CA PHE A 16 3.28 2.96 8.44
C PHE A 16 1.97 3.51 7.85
N PHE A 17 0.87 2.75 7.95
CA PHE A 17 -0.46 3.14 7.43
C PHE A 17 -0.90 4.52 7.88
N TRP A 18 -0.77 4.81 9.18
CA TRP A 18 -1.19 6.10 9.73
C TRP A 18 -0.36 7.29 9.23
N LYS A 19 0.88 7.06 8.77
CA LYS A 19 1.71 8.11 8.18
C LYS A 19 1.35 8.41 6.74
N VAL A 20 0.97 7.38 5.97
CA VAL A 20 0.64 7.50 4.55
C VAL A 20 -0.79 7.97 4.29
N ILE A 21 -1.55 8.30 5.33
CA ILE A 21 -2.85 8.97 5.21
C ILE A 21 -2.89 10.28 5.99
N SER A 22 -3.61 11.27 5.47
CA SER A 22 -3.80 12.58 6.10
C SER A 22 -5.06 13.26 5.55
N PRO A 23 -5.84 13.98 6.38
CA PRO A 23 -6.94 14.81 5.88
C PRO A 23 -6.41 15.98 5.05
N GLY A 24 -7.06 16.28 3.92
CA GLY A 24 -6.82 17.51 3.17
C GLY A 24 -5.48 17.60 2.43
N GLY A 25 -4.75 16.50 2.28
CA GLY A 25 -3.51 16.45 1.51
C GLY A 25 -3.72 16.60 -0.01
N ALA A 26 -2.60 16.60 -0.75
CA ALA A 26 -2.61 16.59 -2.21
C ALA A 26 -3.48 15.45 -2.77
N LYS A 27 -4.01 15.61 -3.99
CA LYS A 27 -4.87 14.60 -4.63
C LYS A 27 -4.14 13.64 -5.56
N ALA A 28 -2.88 13.95 -5.88
CA ALA A 28 -2.01 13.15 -6.71
C ALA A 28 -0.55 13.39 -6.30
N PRO A 29 0.36 12.45 -6.59
CA PRO A 29 1.79 12.67 -6.41
C PRO A 29 2.29 13.73 -7.41
N SER A 30 3.46 14.29 -7.11
CA SER A 30 4.18 15.19 -8.01
C SER A 30 5.67 14.81 -8.07
N GLY A 31 6.42 15.44 -8.97
CA GLY A 31 7.87 15.29 -9.04
C GLY A 31 8.33 13.88 -9.41
N GLU A 32 9.36 13.39 -8.72
CA GLU A 32 10.00 12.10 -9.04
C GLU A 32 9.06 10.91 -8.85
N LEU A 33 8.24 10.92 -7.80
CA LEU A 33 7.27 9.84 -7.57
C LEU A 33 6.21 9.78 -8.68
N ALA A 34 5.71 10.93 -9.14
CA ALA A 34 4.76 10.97 -10.26
C ALA A 34 5.40 10.42 -11.54
N THR A 35 6.62 10.87 -11.86
CA THR A 35 7.38 10.37 -13.01
C THR A 35 7.63 8.87 -12.94
N ALA A 36 7.97 8.35 -11.75
CA ALA A 36 8.21 6.93 -11.53
C ALA A 36 6.93 6.11 -11.68
N ILE A 37 5.79 6.64 -11.22
CA ILE A 37 4.47 6.03 -11.40
C ILE A 37 4.10 5.96 -12.89
N ASP A 38 4.23 7.07 -13.62
CA ASP A 38 3.93 7.11 -15.05
C ASP A 38 4.84 6.16 -15.84
N LYS A 39 6.12 6.07 -15.47
CA LYS A 39 7.07 5.13 -16.09
C LYS A 39 6.71 3.66 -15.81
N ALA A 40 6.29 3.32 -14.59
CA ALA A 40 6.03 1.94 -14.19
C ALA A 40 4.65 1.44 -14.63
N PHE A 41 3.64 2.32 -14.65
CA PHE A 41 2.24 1.94 -14.83
C PHE A 41 1.59 2.60 -16.06
N GLY A 42 2.27 3.52 -16.73
CA GLY A 42 1.78 4.24 -17.91
C GLY A 42 0.98 5.51 -17.59
N SER A 43 0.27 5.54 -16.47
CA SER A 43 -0.40 6.73 -15.94
C SER A 43 -0.76 6.57 -14.47
N PHE A 44 -1.07 7.68 -13.80
CA PHE A 44 -1.62 7.67 -12.44
C PHE A 44 -2.94 6.89 -12.31
N ASP A 45 -3.81 6.94 -13.34
CA ASP A 45 -5.06 6.18 -13.33
C ASP A 45 -4.81 4.67 -13.45
N ALA A 46 -3.92 4.26 -14.35
CA ALA A 46 -3.52 2.85 -14.49
C ALA A 46 -2.84 2.32 -13.22
N PHE A 47 -2.07 3.16 -12.52
CA PHE A 47 -1.54 2.85 -11.20
C PHE A 47 -2.65 2.59 -10.18
N LYS A 48 -3.66 3.48 -10.07
CA LYS A 48 -4.79 3.29 -9.15
C LYS A 48 -5.56 2.02 -9.46
N GLU A 49 -5.78 1.70 -10.73
CA GLU A 49 -6.44 0.46 -11.16
C GLU A 49 -5.65 -0.79 -10.75
N ALA A 50 -4.34 -0.80 -11.00
CA ALA A 50 -3.46 -1.91 -10.63
C ALA A 50 -3.38 -2.10 -9.10
N PHE A 51 -3.32 -1.01 -8.35
CA PHE A 51 -3.32 -1.02 -6.88
C PHE A 51 -4.66 -1.50 -6.34
N ALA A 52 -5.77 -1.02 -6.91
CA ALA A 52 -7.12 -1.45 -6.55
C ALA A 52 -7.32 -2.93 -6.80
N LYS A 53 -6.83 -3.44 -7.94
CA LYS A 53 -6.84 -4.88 -8.24
C LYS A 53 -6.09 -5.67 -7.18
N ALA A 54 -4.88 -5.26 -6.80
CA ALA A 54 -4.09 -5.96 -5.79
C ALA A 54 -4.77 -6.05 -4.41
N GLY A 55 -5.45 -4.99 -3.98
CA GLY A 55 -6.23 -4.97 -2.73
C GLY A 55 -7.54 -5.74 -2.80
N ALA A 56 -8.25 -5.65 -3.93
CA ALA A 56 -9.51 -6.36 -4.14
C ALA A 56 -9.31 -7.88 -4.25
N THR A 57 -8.25 -8.32 -4.93
CA THR A 57 -7.97 -9.75 -5.13
C THR A 57 -7.18 -10.39 -3.99
N ARG A 58 -6.82 -9.64 -2.94
CA ARG A 58 -6.26 -10.22 -1.71
C ARG A 58 -7.34 -11.00 -0.98
N PHE A 59 -7.40 -12.31 -1.22
CA PHE A 59 -8.35 -13.17 -0.52
C PHE A 59 -8.07 -13.20 0.99
N GLY A 60 -9.12 -13.04 1.79
CA GLY A 60 -9.04 -12.92 3.24
C GLY A 60 -8.43 -11.58 3.70
N SER A 61 -7.73 -11.65 4.83
CA SER A 61 -7.04 -10.53 5.45
C SER A 61 -5.68 -10.25 4.82
N GLY A 62 -5.27 -8.98 4.75
CA GLY A 62 -3.97 -8.61 4.23
C GLY A 62 -3.80 -7.14 3.94
N TRP A 63 -2.78 -6.84 3.15
CA TRP A 63 -2.38 -5.48 2.79
C TRP A 63 -2.08 -5.39 1.30
N ALA A 64 -2.38 -4.24 0.68
CA ALA A 64 -1.91 -3.87 -0.65
C ALA A 64 -0.77 -2.85 -0.55
N TRP A 65 0.22 -2.94 -1.43
CA TRP A 65 1.46 -2.17 -1.33
C TRP A 65 1.86 -1.58 -2.68
N LEU A 66 2.39 -0.36 -2.64
CA LEU A 66 3.27 0.20 -3.66
C LEU A 66 4.69 0.11 -3.11
N LEU A 67 5.59 -0.50 -3.87
CA LEU A 67 6.94 -0.83 -3.43
C LEU A 67 7.98 -0.23 -4.37
N LYS A 68 9.03 0.34 -3.79
CA LYS A 68 10.26 0.72 -4.47
C LYS A 68 11.26 -0.44 -4.42
N GLY A 69 11.68 -0.91 -5.60
CA GLY A 69 12.77 -1.85 -5.75
C GLY A 69 14.13 -1.19 -5.52
N ALA A 70 15.18 -2.01 -5.34
CA ALA A 70 16.54 -1.50 -5.13
C ALA A 70 17.09 -0.66 -6.30
N ASP A 71 16.56 -0.87 -7.51
CA ASP A 71 16.87 -0.11 -8.72
C ASP A 71 16.03 1.18 -8.88
N GLY A 72 15.19 1.50 -7.88
CA GLY A 72 14.26 2.63 -7.92
C GLY A 72 13.00 2.37 -8.72
N SER A 73 12.80 1.17 -9.28
CA SER A 73 11.56 0.82 -9.98
C SER A 73 10.39 0.69 -9.02
N LEU A 74 9.18 0.99 -9.48
CA LEU A 74 7.96 0.79 -8.71
C LEU A 74 7.28 -0.51 -9.10
N SER A 75 6.74 -1.20 -8.10
CA SER A 75 5.92 -2.41 -8.27
C SER A 75 4.74 -2.40 -7.31
N ILE A 76 3.70 -3.16 -7.65
CA ILE A 76 2.51 -3.34 -6.81
C ILE A 76 2.42 -4.79 -6.36
N GLY A 77 2.03 -4.98 -5.11
CA GLY A 77 1.89 -6.31 -4.53
C GLY A 77 0.86 -6.33 -3.40
N SER A 78 0.58 -7.53 -2.89
CA SER A 78 -0.20 -7.68 -1.67
C SER A 78 0.37 -8.79 -0.80
N THR A 79 0.20 -8.66 0.51
CA THR A 79 0.67 -9.64 1.51
C THR A 79 -0.51 -10.21 2.29
N PRO A 80 -0.47 -11.49 2.70
CA PRO A 80 -1.50 -12.07 3.56
C PRO A 80 -1.29 -11.64 5.02
N ASN A 81 -2.39 -11.54 5.77
CA ASN A 81 -2.39 -11.25 7.20
C ASN A 81 -1.55 -10.01 7.56
N GLN A 82 -0.55 -10.17 8.43
CA GLN A 82 0.34 -9.10 8.87
C GLN A 82 1.74 -9.20 8.26
N ASP A 83 1.90 -10.01 7.21
CA ASP A 83 3.18 -10.04 6.51
C ASP A 83 3.46 -8.67 5.89
N THR A 84 4.74 -8.31 5.88
CA THR A 84 5.23 -7.04 5.35
C THR A 84 6.28 -7.31 4.28
N PRO A 85 6.37 -6.47 3.23
CA PRO A 85 7.43 -6.57 2.22
C PRO A 85 8.85 -6.59 2.81
N LEU A 86 9.04 -6.01 4.01
CA LEU A 86 10.31 -6.03 4.75
C LEU A 86 10.72 -7.44 5.24
N MET A 87 9.81 -8.41 5.23
CA MET A 87 10.14 -9.81 5.53
C MET A 87 10.78 -10.53 4.32
N GLY A 88 10.86 -9.87 3.17
CA GLY A 88 11.44 -10.41 1.95
C GLY A 88 10.51 -11.34 1.17
N LYS A 89 10.83 -11.54 -0.12
CA LYS A 89 9.95 -12.24 -1.07
C LYS A 89 9.67 -13.68 -0.67
N ALA A 90 10.64 -14.37 -0.06
CA ALA A 90 10.48 -15.75 0.40
C ALA A 90 9.40 -15.92 1.47
N ILE A 91 9.11 -14.85 2.25
CA ILE A 91 8.17 -14.90 3.37
C ILE A 91 6.84 -14.21 3.01
N ALA A 92 6.91 -13.03 2.41
CA ALA A 92 5.75 -12.18 2.13
C ALA A 92 5.24 -12.29 0.69
N GLY A 93 5.96 -12.99 -0.20
CA GLY A 93 5.66 -13.09 -1.64
C GLY A 93 6.07 -11.87 -2.46
N VAL A 94 6.38 -10.76 -1.79
CA VAL A 94 6.83 -9.49 -2.36
C VAL A 94 7.95 -8.92 -1.50
N GLU A 95 8.77 -8.04 -2.07
CA GLU A 95 9.86 -7.35 -1.37
C GLU A 95 10.07 -5.96 -1.96
N GLY A 96 10.69 -5.09 -1.18
CA GLY A 96 10.96 -3.70 -1.54
C GLY A 96 10.64 -2.75 -0.39
N THR A 97 11.02 -1.50 -0.56
CA THR A 97 10.72 -0.42 0.38
C THR A 97 9.26 0.01 0.20
N PRO A 98 8.40 -0.04 1.25
CA PRO A 98 7.02 0.43 1.16
C PRO A 98 6.94 1.93 0.90
N VAL A 99 6.24 2.31 -0.18
CA VAL A 99 5.93 3.70 -0.55
C VAL A 99 4.51 4.04 -0.10
N LEU A 100 3.55 3.15 -0.39
CA LEU A 100 2.18 3.19 0.11
C LEU A 100 1.76 1.81 0.60
N GLY A 101 0.82 1.78 1.52
CA GLY A 101 0.27 0.57 2.12
C GLY A 101 -1.19 0.79 2.48
N LEU A 102 -2.05 -0.14 2.10
CA LEU A 102 -3.49 -0.10 2.39
C LEU A 102 -3.90 -1.36 3.15
N ASP A 103 -4.43 -1.19 4.35
CA ASP A 103 -5.03 -2.28 5.13
C ASP A 103 -6.32 -2.74 4.46
N VAL A 104 -6.40 -4.01 4.05
CA VAL A 104 -7.61 -4.64 3.49
C VAL A 104 -8.15 -5.77 4.39
N TRP A 105 -7.74 -5.81 5.66
CA TRP A 105 -8.48 -6.52 6.70
C TRP A 105 -9.89 -5.91 6.84
N GLU A 106 -10.89 -6.75 7.08
CA GLU A 106 -12.28 -6.28 7.19
C GLU A 106 -12.46 -5.21 8.26
N HIS A 107 -11.75 -5.28 9.39
CA HIS A 107 -11.83 -4.26 10.44
C HIS A 107 -11.53 -2.84 9.95
N ALA A 108 -10.75 -2.69 8.88
CA ALA A 108 -10.36 -1.38 8.36
C ALA A 108 -11.52 -0.65 7.67
N TYR A 109 -12.55 -1.38 7.22
CA TYR A 109 -13.61 -0.80 6.41
C TYR A 109 -15.03 -1.29 6.74
N TYR A 110 -15.22 -2.37 7.48
CA TYR A 110 -16.51 -3.05 7.57
C TYR A 110 -17.65 -2.16 8.08
N LEU A 111 -17.37 -1.30 9.06
CA LEU A 111 -18.40 -0.41 9.63
C LEU A 111 -18.93 0.61 8.61
N ASN A 112 -18.10 1.06 7.67
CA ASN A 112 -18.48 2.09 6.69
C ASN A 112 -18.86 1.50 5.32
N TYR A 113 -18.29 0.34 4.95
CA TYR A 113 -18.40 -0.22 3.61
C TYR A 113 -18.93 -1.66 3.56
N GLN A 114 -18.97 -2.37 4.69
CA GLN A 114 -19.39 -3.77 4.78
C GLN A 114 -18.60 -4.64 3.78
N ASN A 115 -19.28 -5.36 2.89
CA ASN A 115 -18.67 -6.20 1.86
C ASN A 115 -18.06 -5.40 0.69
N ARG A 116 -18.27 -4.08 0.63
CA ARG A 116 -17.84 -3.22 -0.49
C ARG A 116 -16.39 -2.77 -0.33
N ARG A 117 -15.47 -3.73 -0.22
CA ARG A 117 -14.03 -3.45 -0.21
C ARG A 117 -13.58 -2.57 -1.40
N PRO A 118 -14.08 -2.74 -2.64
CA PRO A 118 -13.73 -1.85 -3.74
C PRO A 118 -14.03 -0.37 -3.45
N ASP A 119 -15.19 -0.05 -2.87
CA ASP A 119 -15.57 1.32 -2.52
C ASP A 119 -14.60 1.93 -1.48
N TYR A 120 -14.17 1.14 -0.50
CA TYR A 120 -13.15 1.54 0.47
C TYR A 120 -11.79 1.82 -0.19
N ILE A 121 -11.35 0.96 -1.11
CA ILE A 121 -10.10 1.17 -1.84
C ILE A 121 -10.18 2.42 -2.71
N THR A 122 -11.33 2.70 -3.33
CA THR A 122 -11.54 3.96 -4.05
C THR A 122 -11.50 5.16 -3.11
N ALA A 123 -12.09 5.06 -1.93
CA ALA A 123 -12.09 6.14 -0.94
C ALA A 123 -10.70 6.45 -0.36
N PHE A 124 -9.80 5.46 -0.29
CA PHE A 124 -8.42 5.63 0.18
C PHE A 124 -7.70 6.78 -0.55
N TRP A 125 -7.90 6.92 -1.87
CA TRP A 125 -7.25 7.97 -2.66
C TRP A 125 -7.61 9.39 -2.23
N ASN A 126 -8.70 9.59 -1.50
CA ASN A 126 -9.08 10.91 -0.98
C ASN A 126 -8.23 11.36 0.21
N VAL A 127 -7.55 10.42 0.87
CA VAL A 127 -6.83 10.64 2.12
C VAL A 127 -5.35 10.23 2.03
N VAL A 128 -4.84 9.81 0.88
CA VAL A 128 -3.42 9.50 0.72
C VAL A 128 -2.57 10.73 1.00
N ASN A 129 -1.55 10.57 1.84
CA ASN A 129 -0.52 11.57 2.09
C ASN A 129 0.63 11.42 1.08
N TRP A 130 0.55 12.16 -0.04
CA TRP A 130 1.55 12.08 -1.10
C TRP A 130 2.92 12.65 -0.73
N ASP A 131 2.99 13.53 0.28
CA ASP A 131 4.27 14.07 0.76
C ASP A 131 5.08 12.94 1.41
N VAL A 132 4.45 12.20 2.34
CA VAL A 132 5.06 11.03 2.99
C VAL A 132 5.36 9.92 1.96
N ALA A 133 4.47 9.71 0.99
CA ALA A 133 4.75 8.75 -0.09
C ALA A 133 5.99 9.15 -0.89
N SER A 134 6.17 10.44 -1.17
CA SER A 134 7.34 10.95 -1.89
C SER A 134 8.61 10.84 -1.06
N GLU A 135 8.54 11.11 0.26
CA GLU A 135 9.66 10.89 1.19
C GLU A 135 10.08 9.42 1.23
N ASN A 136 9.11 8.50 1.34
CA ASN A 136 9.38 7.05 1.32
C ASN A 136 10.00 6.60 -0.01
N PHE A 137 9.65 7.25 -1.12
CA PHE A 137 10.22 6.95 -2.43
C PHE A 137 11.62 7.54 -2.59
N ALA A 138 11.92 8.70 -2.02
CA ALA A 138 13.23 9.33 -2.09
C ALA A 138 14.28 8.61 -1.24
N GLY A 139 13.89 8.08 -0.07
CA GLY A 139 14.74 7.27 0.81
C GLY A 139 15.17 5.94 0.21
#